data_AF-A0A8T3D8U9-F1
#
_entry.id   AF-A0A8T3D8U9-F1
#
_cell.length_a   1.000
_cell.length_b   1.000
_cell.length_c   1.000
_cell.angle_alpha   90.00
_cell.angle_beta   90.00
_cell.angle_gamma   90.00
#
_symmetry.space_group_name_H-M   'P 1'
#
loop_
_entity.id
_entity.type
_entity.pdbx_description
1 polymer ?
#
loop_
_entity_poly.entity_id
_entity_poly.type
_entity_poly.pdbx_seq_one_letter_code
_entity_poly.pdbx_strand_id
1 'polypeptide(L)'
;MDLNKTVLCESLIIWLQTFNTAAPCKTAQDLTTGVAMSQALHQIDPAWFSENWLGRIKEDVGDNWRLKMNNLKKVLQMMVDYYNEVLAQQISDFPLPDLVQVAEHSDPVELGRLLQLILGCAVKCERKQEYIQIIMTLEESVQHVVMTAIQELMSRETMAHFGAEPLGDLELQLKKAMEDMAELMAQKEELAQRCQELDIQIEL
;
A
#
# COMPACT_ATOMS: atom_id res chain seq x y z
N MET A 1 -1.28 -20.76 -2.94
CA MET A 1 -1.37 -19.33 -2.56
C MET A 1 -0.27 -18.93 -1.59
N ASP A 2 0.16 -19.80 -0.68
CA ASP A 2 1.16 -19.44 0.35
C ASP A 2 2.59 -19.27 -0.19
N LEU A 3 2.97 -20.01 -1.23
CA LEU A 3 4.30 -19.88 -1.84
C LEU A 3 4.60 -18.46 -2.32
N ASN A 4 3.63 -17.79 -2.96
CA ASN A 4 3.81 -16.42 -3.46
C ASN A 4 4.00 -15.42 -2.30
N LYS A 5 3.38 -15.68 -1.14
CA LYS A 5 3.48 -14.82 0.03
C LYS A 5 4.80 -15.02 0.79
N THR A 6 5.34 -16.24 0.79
CA THR A 6 6.69 -16.50 1.29
C THR A 6 7.74 -15.82 0.42
N VAL A 7 7.60 -15.91 -0.91
CA VAL A 7 8.48 -15.21 -1.87
C VAL A 7 8.44 -13.69 -1.68
N LEU A 8 7.25 -13.13 -1.39
CA LEU A 8 7.10 -11.72 -1.03
C LEU A 8 7.95 -11.37 0.19
N CYS A 9 7.84 -12.14 1.27
CA CYS A 9 8.60 -11.90 2.49
C CYS A 9 10.11 -11.96 2.25
N GLU A 10 10.59 -13.00 1.57
CA GLU A 10 12.02 -13.16 1.26
C GLU A 10 12.55 -12.01 0.39
N SER A 11 11.79 -11.59 -0.63
CA SER A 11 12.16 -10.48 -1.51
C SER A 11 12.23 -9.15 -0.76
N LEU A 12 11.27 -8.91 0.15
CA LEU A 12 11.26 -7.70 0.97
C LEU A 12 12.34 -7.70 2.05
N ILE A 13 12.75 -8.87 2.54
CA ILE A 13 13.93 -9.02 3.42
C ILE A 13 15.20 -8.59 2.66
N ILE A 14 15.37 -9.05 1.41
CA ILE A 14 16.52 -8.64 0.57
C ILE A 14 16.52 -7.12 0.35
N TRP A 15 15.36 -6.53 0.06
CA TRP A 15 15.25 -5.08 -0.04
C TRP A 15 15.59 -4.38 1.29
N LEU A 16 15.09 -4.86 2.42
CA LEU A 16 15.35 -4.25 3.73
C LEU A 16 16.85 -4.30 4.11
N GLN A 17 17.59 -5.32 3.65
CA GLN A 17 19.04 -5.40 3.88
C GLN A 17 19.82 -4.23 3.27
N THR A 18 19.28 -3.56 2.25
CA THR A 18 19.92 -2.39 1.62
C THR A 18 20.06 -1.20 2.57
N PHE A 19 19.26 -1.15 3.64
CA PHE A 19 19.36 -0.13 4.69
C PHE A 19 20.58 -0.31 5.61
N ASN A 20 21.29 -1.45 5.53
CA ASN A 20 22.48 -1.73 6.34
C ASN A 20 22.28 -1.41 7.84
N THR A 21 21.15 -1.86 8.38
CA THR A 21 20.77 -1.63 9.78
C THR A 21 21.77 -2.26 10.75
N ALA A 22 21.92 -1.68 11.94
CA ALA A 22 22.80 -2.23 12.97
C ALA A 22 22.29 -3.59 13.48
N ALA A 23 20.97 -3.74 13.59
CA ALA A 23 20.34 -5.02 13.91
C ALA A 23 20.35 -5.97 12.69
N PRO A 24 20.53 -7.29 12.90
CA PRO A 24 20.45 -8.28 11.83
C PRO A 24 19.10 -8.26 11.10
N CYS A 25 19.13 -8.52 9.79
CA CYS A 25 17.95 -8.53 8.93
C CYS A 25 18.06 -9.58 7.81
N LYS A 26 18.68 -10.73 8.09
CA LYS A 26 18.95 -11.77 7.08
C LYS A 26 17.81 -12.77 6.93
N THR A 27 17.10 -13.02 8.02
CA THR A 27 16.05 -14.04 8.10
C THR A 27 14.76 -13.44 8.67
N ALA A 28 13.64 -14.13 8.47
CA ALA A 28 12.37 -13.75 9.09
C ALA A 28 12.49 -13.67 10.62
N GLN A 29 13.27 -14.58 11.23
CA GLN A 29 13.48 -14.63 12.67
C GLN A 29 14.20 -13.39 13.20
N ASP A 30 15.20 -12.88 12.48
CA ASP A 30 15.92 -11.65 12.86
C ASP A 30 14.99 -10.45 12.99
N LEU A 31 14.00 -10.37 12.09
CA LEU A 31 13.06 -9.26 12.01
C LEU A 31 11.94 -9.33 13.04
N THR A 32 11.68 -10.50 13.65
CA THR A 32 10.63 -10.65 14.68
C THR A 32 10.83 -9.74 15.90
N THR A 33 12.07 -9.28 16.13
CA THR A 33 12.41 -8.35 17.21
C THR A 33 11.84 -6.94 17.01
N GLY A 34 11.53 -6.56 15.76
CA GLY A 34 11.11 -5.22 15.37
C GLY A 34 12.24 -4.19 15.29
N VAL A 35 13.46 -4.54 15.71
CA VAL A 35 14.58 -3.58 15.83
C VAL A 35 15.06 -3.13 14.46
N ALA A 36 15.43 -4.06 13.57
CA ALA A 36 15.89 -3.71 12.22
C ALA A 36 14.83 -2.93 11.43
N MET A 37 13.55 -3.31 11.55
CA MET A 37 12.44 -2.58 10.94
C MET A 37 12.33 -1.15 11.45
N SER A 38 12.45 -0.94 12.78
CA SER A 38 12.43 0.40 13.35
C SER A 38 13.62 1.27 12.91
N GLN A 39 14.81 0.67 12.77
CA GLN A 39 16.00 1.37 12.27
C GLN A 39 15.85 1.76 10.79
N ALA A 40 15.27 0.87 9.96
CA ALA A 40 14.97 1.20 8.56
C ALA A 40 13.93 2.33 8.46
N LEU A 41 12.87 2.30 9.27
CA LEU A 41 11.87 3.39 9.33
C LEU A 41 12.51 4.73 9.73
N HIS A 42 13.42 4.73 10.72
CA HIS A 42 14.19 5.92 11.08
C HIS A 42 15.02 6.47 9.91
N GLN A 43 15.62 5.60 9.11
CA GLN A 43 16.32 6.03 7.89
C GLN A 43 15.37 6.58 6.82
N ILE A 44 14.14 6.04 6.70
CA ILE A 44 13.10 6.48 5.74
C ILE A 44 12.70 7.93 6.01
N ASP A 45 12.34 8.23 7.24
CA ASP A 45 11.99 9.58 7.66
C ASP A 45 12.40 9.82 9.12
N PRO A 46 13.60 10.39 9.36
CA PRO A 46 14.09 10.63 10.71
C PRO A 46 13.33 11.73 11.44
N ALA A 47 12.59 12.60 10.74
CA ALA A 47 11.78 13.63 11.36
C ALA A 47 10.54 13.01 12.04
N TRP A 48 9.92 12.03 11.38
CA TRP A 48 8.77 11.31 11.93
C TRP A 48 9.19 10.16 12.86
N PHE A 49 10.00 9.24 12.35
CA PHE A 49 10.49 8.08 13.08
C PHE A 49 11.70 8.45 13.94
N SER A 50 11.56 9.47 14.79
CA SER A 50 12.65 10.10 15.55
C SER A 50 13.48 9.16 16.42
N GLU A 51 14.70 9.59 16.80
CA GLU A 51 15.56 8.87 17.74
C GLU A 51 14.86 8.58 19.09
N ASN A 52 14.02 9.52 19.57
CA ASN A 52 13.25 9.33 20.80
C ASN A 52 12.21 8.22 20.68
N TRP A 53 11.60 8.05 19.51
CA TRP A 53 10.73 6.91 19.25
C TRP A 53 11.54 5.61 19.14
N LEU A 54 12.65 5.64 18.39
CA LEU A 54 13.52 4.49 18.20
C LEU A 54 14.03 3.94 19.55
N GLY A 55 14.41 4.82 20.48
CA GLY A 55 14.83 4.45 21.84
C GLY A 55 13.74 3.79 22.70
N ARG A 56 12.47 3.77 22.26
CA ARG A 56 11.38 3.01 22.92
C ARG A 56 11.32 1.55 22.47
N ILE A 57 12.01 1.19 21.40
CA ILE A 57 12.11 -0.18 20.90
C ILE A 57 13.19 -0.89 21.73
N LYS A 58 12.85 -2.04 22.33
CA LYS A 58 13.82 -2.79 23.14
C LYS A 58 14.69 -3.64 22.23
N GLU A 59 16.00 -3.54 22.35
CA GLU A 59 16.93 -4.36 21.57
C GLU A 59 17.13 -5.75 22.20
N ASP A 60 17.29 -5.81 23.53
CA ASP A 60 17.56 -7.05 24.27
C ASP A 60 16.30 -7.86 24.58
N VAL A 61 15.57 -8.28 23.54
CA VAL A 61 14.33 -9.06 23.69
C VAL A 61 14.51 -10.57 23.63
N GLY A 62 15.63 -11.05 23.07
CA GLY A 62 15.92 -12.48 22.89
C GLY A 62 14.75 -13.21 22.22
N ASP A 63 14.41 -14.40 22.73
CA ASP A 63 13.27 -15.21 22.25
C ASP A 63 11.95 -14.92 22.98
N ASN A 64 11.88 -13.86 23.78
CA ASN A 64 10.65 -13.51 24.49
C ASN A 64 9.63 -12.89 23.52
N TRP A 65 8.74 -13.73 22.98
CA TRP A 65 7.74 -13.32 22.00
C TRP A 65 6.82 -12.18 22.49
N ARG A 66 6.58 -12.05 23.81
CA ARG A 66 5.78 -10.93 24.34
C ARG A 66 6.51 -9.60 24.22
N LEU A 67 7.82 -9.59 24.41
CA LEU A 67 8.63 -8.38 24.20
C LEU A 67 8.74 -8.05 22.71
N LYS A 68 8.96 -9.05 21.87
CA LYS A 68 8.91 -8.92 20.40
C LYS A 68 7.58 -8.31 19.95
N MET A 69 6.45 -8.88 20.40
CA MET A 69 5.10 -8.38 20.13
C MET A 69 4.93 -6.92 20.55
N ASN A 70 5.43 -6.54 21.73
CA ASN A 70 5.34 -5.15 22.20
C ASN A 70 6.15 -4.17 21.32
N ASN A 71 7.31 -4.58 20.81
CA ASN A 71 8.06 -3.79 19.84
C ASN A 71 7.28 -3.67 18.52
N LEU A 72 6.81 -4.79 17.98
CA LEU A 72 6.06 -4.82 16.72
C LEU A 72 4.79 -3.97 16.79
N LYS A 73 4.09 -3.95 17.94
CA LYS A 73 2.94 -3.05 18.15
C LYS A 73 3.32 -1.57 18.02
N LYS A 74 4.46 -1.17 18.59
CA LYS A 74 4.96 0.22 18.48
C LYS A 74 5.35 0.56 17.05
N VAL A 75 5.97 -0.38 16.34
CA VAL A 75 6.33 -0.24 14.92
C VAL A 75 5.07 -0.07 14.09
N LEU A 76 4.11 -1.00 14.21
CA LEU A 76 2.86 -0.92 13.46
C LEU A 76 2.10 0.36 13.75
N GLN A 77 1.96 0.75 15.03
CA GLN A 77 1.28 1.99 15.40
C GLN A 77 1.92 3.22 14.75
N MET A 78 3.25 3.37 14.82
CA MET A 78 3.90 4.52 14.21
C MET A 78 3.77 4.54 12.68
N MET A 79 3.77 3.38 12.02
CA MET A 79 3.49 3.32 10.59
C MET A 79 2.04 3.73 10.30
N VAL A 80 1.07 3.23 11.06
CA VAL A 80 -0.34 3.63 10.93
C VAL A 80 -0.48 5.15 11.04
N ASP A 81 0.14 5.75 12.04
CA ASP A 81 0.12 7.19 12.25
C ASP A 81 0.80 7.93 11.09
N TYR A 82 1.94 7.43 10.59
CA TYR A 82 2.64 8.00 9.42
C TYR A 82 1.77 8.01 8.17
N TYR A 83 1.09 6.91 7.86
CA TYR A 83 0.20 6.83 6.72
C TYR A 83 -0.96 7.82 6.83
N ASN A 84 -1.59 7.91 8.01
CA ASN A 84 -2.72 8.78 8.22
C ASN A 84 -2.34 10.27 8.21
N GLU A 85 -1.26 10.64 8.92
CA GLU A 85 -0.91 12.04 9.19
C GLU A 85 0.05 12.64 8.15
N VAL A 86 1.01 11.85 7.66
CA VAL A 86 2.02 12.32 6.70
C VAL A 86 1.63 11.99 5.27
N LEU A 87 1.19 10.75 5.01
CA LEU A 87 0.80 10.33 3.66
C LEU A 87 -0.65 10.68 3.32
N ALA A 88 -1.43 11.17 4.29
CA ALA A 88 -2.86 11.46 4.17
C ALA A 88 -3.68 10.28 3.58
N GLN A 89 -3.27 9.06 3.91
CA GLN A 89 -3.84 7.83 3.37
C GLN A 89 -4.34 6.95 4.53
N GLN A 90 -5.61 6.55 4.47
CA GLN A 90 -6.14 5.62 5.48
C GLN A 90 -5.58 4.21 5.27
N ILE A 91 -4.98 3.65 6.32
CA ILE A 91 -4.47 2.28 6.27
C ILE A 91 -5.58 1.22 6.32
N SER A 92 -6.82 1.59 6.63
CA SER A 92 -7.97 0.68 6.76
C SER A 92 -8.25 -0.19 5.53
N ASP A 93 -7.73 0.20 4.36
CA ASP A 93 -7.86 -0.56 3.11
C ASP A 93 -6.82 -1.69 2.98
N PHE A 94 -5.86 -1.78 3.91
CA PHE A 94 -4.85 -2.81 3.97
C PHE A 94 -5.15 -3.84 5.07
N PRO A 95 -4.98 -5.15 4.80
CA PRO A 95 -5.04 -6.15 5.84
C PRO A 95 -3.86 -5.95 6.80
N LEU A 96 -4.15 -5.44 7.99
CA LEU A 96 -3.15 -5.28 9.05
C LEU A 96 -2.54 -6.65 9.40
N PRO A 97 -1.21 -6.71 9.62
CA PRO A 97 -0.54 -7.96 9.93
C PRO A 97 -0.93 -8.48 11.33
N ASP A 98 -1.11 -9.80 11.45
CA ASP A 98 -1.25 -10.44 12.76
C ASP A 98 0.11 -10.51 13.46
N LEU A 99 0.35 -9.52 14.32
CA LEU A 99 1.61 -9.39 15.03
C LEU A 99 1.89 -10.56 15.99
N VAL A 100 0.88 -11.31 16.44
CA VAL A 100 1.10 -12.51 17.27
C VAL A 100 1.78 -13.58 16.43
N GLN A 101 1.31 -13.79 15.21
CA GLN A 101 1.92 -14.76 14.28
C GLN A 101 3.36 -14.39 13.92
N VAL A 102 3.64 -13.09 13.73
CA VAL A 102 5.01 -12.62 13.50
C VAL A 102 5.88 -12.87 14.74
N ALA A 103 5.42 -12.47 15.93
CA ALA A 103 6.23 -12.52 17.15
C ALA A 103 6.48 -13.93 17.68
N GLU A 104 5.48 -14.81 17.62
CA GLU A 104 5.50 -16.15 18.21
C GLU A 104 5.93 -17.23 17.21
N HIS A 105 5.43 -17.15 15.97
CA HIS A 105 5.65 -18.20 14.96
C HIS A 105 6.61 -17.79 13.85
N SER A 106 7.11 -16.54 13.84
CA SER A 106 7.90 -15.99 12.74
C SER A 106 7.21 -16.17 11.38
N ASP A 107 5.88 -16.01 11.37
CA ASP A 107 5.07 -16.29 10.19
C ASP A 107 5.49 -15.39 9.00
N PRO A 108 5.93 -15.98 7.86
CA PRO A 108 6.46 -15.21 6.75
C PRO A 108 5.38 -14.41 6.03
N VAL A 109 4.11 -14.85 6.07
CA VAL A 109 3.01 -14.14 5.41
C VAL A 109 2.71 -12.84 6.15
N GLU A 110 2.57 -12.90 7.47
CA GLU A 110 2.27 -11.73 8.28
C GLU A 110 3.48 -10.79 8.37
N LEU A 111 4.70 -11.33 8.39
CA LEU A 111 5.92 -10.52 8.30
C LEU A 111 6.02 -9.81 6.94
N GLY A 112 5.72 -10.50 5.84
CA GLY A 112 5.71 -9.93 4.50
C GLY A 112 4.75 -8.73 4.40
N ARG A 113 3.56 -8.82 5.01
CA ARG A 113 2.63 -7.68 5.10
C ARG A 113 3.21 -6.50 5.87
N LEU A 114 3.86 -6.76 7.00
CA LEU A 114 4.50 -5.70 7.79
C LEU A 114 5.61 -5.00 6.99
N LEU A 115 6.45 -5.77 6.29
CA LEU A 115 7.49 -5.24 5.41
C LEU A 115 6.91 -4.48 4.21
N GLN A 116 5.78 -4.91 3.67
CA GLN A 116 5.10 -4.20 2.58
C GLN A 116 4.62 -2.82 3.02
N LEU A 117 4.15 -2.66 4.26
CA LEU A 117 3.82 -1.34 4.82
C LEU A 117 5.07 -0.44 4.95
N ILE A 118 6.21 -1.00 5.35
CA ILE A 118 7.49 -0.24 5.40
C ILE A 118 7.91 0.19 3.98
N LEU A 119 7.79 -0.70 3.00
CA LEU A 119 8.02 -0.37 1.59
C LEU A 119 7.12 0.77 1.13
N GLY A 120 5.84 0.74 1.50
CA GLY A 120 4.91 1.83 1.22
C GLY A 120 5.32 3.16 1.85
N CYS A 121 5.83 3.16 3.08
CA CYS A 121 6.42 4.36 3.69
C CYS A 121 7.58 4.89 2.82
N ALA A 122 8.49 4.01 2.40
CA ALA A 122 9.67 4.38 1.62
C ALA A 122 9.32 4.97 0.24
N VAL A 123 8.38 4.38 -0.50
CA VAL A 123 8.04 4.81 -1.86
C VAL A 123 7.05 5.99 -1.91
N LYS A 124 6.48 6.37 -0.76
CA LYS A 124 5.56 7.52 -0.65
C LYS A 124 6.13 8.69 0.14
N CYS A 125 7.24 8.53 0.85
CA CYS A 125 7.91 9.63 1.56
C CYS A 125 8.46 10.69 0.59
N GLU A 126 8.90 11.83 1.13
CA GLU A 126 9.50 12.93 0.35
C GLU A 126 10.73 12.47 -0.44
N ARG A 127 11.55 11.59 0.15
CA ARG A 127 12.78 11.03 -0.44
C ARG A 127 12.56 9.75 -1.26
N LYS A 128 11.33 9.47 -1.68
CA LYS A 128 10.96 8.25 -2.43
C LYS A 128 11.85 7.93 -3.62
N GLN A 129 12.40 8.94 -4.30
CA GLN A 129 13.27 8.72 -5.46
C GLN A 129 14.54 7.94 -5.09
N GLU A 130 15.13 8.18 -3.92
CA GLU A 130 16.31 7.45 -3.44
C GLU A 130 15.99 5.96 -3.26
N TYR A 131 14.86 5.67 -2.62
CA TYR A 131 14.41 4.28 -2.38
C TYR A 131 14.02 3.56 -3.67
N ILE A 132 13.38 4.25 -4.62
CA ILE A 132 13.07 3.70 -5.94
C ILE A 132 14.36 3.35 -6.69
N GLN A 133 15.38 4.20 -6.64
CA GLN A 133 16.68 3.90 -7.25
C GLN A 133 17.34 2.68 -6.62
N ILE A 134 17.30 2.54 -5.29
CA ILE A 134 17.81 1.36 -4.59
C ILE A 134 17.09 0.10 -5.08
N ILE A 135 15.75 0.13 -5.21
CA ILE A 135 14.97 -1.01 -5.73
C ILE A 135 15.46 -1.40 -7.13
N MET A 136 15.75 -0.43 -8.00
CA MET A 136 16.28 -0.68 -9.35
C MET A 136 17.68 -1.31 -9.38
N THR A 137 18.41 -1.36 -8.26
CA THR A 137 19.71 -2.07 -8.15
C THR A 137 19.59 -3.52 -7.72
N LEU A 138 18.41 -3.97 -7.28
CA LEU A 138 18.17 -5.34 -6.85
C LEU A 138 18.17 -6.33 -8.02
N GLU A 139 18.20 -7.62 -7.73
CA GLU A 139 18.01 -8.66 -8.75
C GLU A 139 16.63 -8.54 -9.41
N GLU A 140 16.52 -8.78 -10.72
CA GLU A 140 15.28 -8.63 -11.50
C GLU A 140 14.10 -9.42 -10.89
N SER A 141 14.36 -10.62 -10.39
CA SER A 141 13.38 -11.47 -9.69
C SER A 141 12.79 -10.75 -8.47
N VAL A 142 13.64 -10.12 -7.66
CA VAL A 142 13.26 -9.34 -6.47
C VAL A 142 12.55 -8.05 -6.88
N GLN A 143 13.06 -7.34 -7.90
CA GLN A 143 12.44 -6.12 -8.41
C GLN A 143 10.99 -6.35 -8.80
N HIS A 144 10.70 -7.45 -9.51
CA HIS A 144 9.35 -7.78 -9.95
C HIS A 144 8.39 -7.99 -8.78
N VAL A 145 8.85 -8.69 -7.73
CA VAL A 145 8.06 -8.92 -6.51
C VAL A 145 7.81 -7.61 -5.77
N VAL A 146 8.84 -6.78 -5.60
CA VAL A 146 8.72 -5.46 -4.95
C VAL A 146 7.78 -4.55 -5.74
N MET A 147 7.88 -4.54 -7.07
CA MET A 147 6.98 -3.75 -7.93
C MET A 147 5.53 -4.21 -7.81
N THR A 148 5.28 -5.52 -7.76
CA THR A 148 3.93 -6.07 -7.54
C THR A 148 3.39 -5.65 -6.17
N ALA A 149 4.23 -5.66 -5.14
CA ALA A 149 3.87 -5.22 -3.81
C ALA A 149 3.50 -3.72 -3.77
N ILE A 150 4.22 -2.87 -4.51
CA ILE A 150 3.90 -1.44 -4.66
C ILE A 150 2.58 -1.26 -5.42
N GLN A 151 2.36 -2.00 -6.49
CA GLN A 151 1.10 -1.94 -7.25
C GLN A 151 -0.11 -2.35 -6.40
N GLU A 152 0.03 -3.36 -5.53
CA GLU A 152 -1.02 -3.70 -4.56
C GLU A 152 -1.28 -2.55 -3.57
N LEU A 153 -0.23 -1.84 -3.15
CA LEU A 153 -0.36 -0.67 -2.27
C LEU A 153 -1.09 0.49 -2.94
N MET A 154 -0.90 0.69 -4.24
CA MET A 154 -1.50 1.79 -5.00
C MET A 154 -2.92 1.46 -5.50
N SER A 155 -3.17 0.24 -5.96
CA SER A 155 -4.49 -0.16 -6.47
C SER A 155 -5.59 -0.10 -5.41
N ARG A 156 -5.24 -0.31 -4.13
CA ARG A 156 -6.16 -0.19 -3.00
C ARG A 156 -6.56 1.27 -2.69
N GLU A 157 -5.70 2.25 -3.01
CA GLU A 157 -6.05 3.69 -2.90
C GLU A 157 -7.15 4.07 -3.89
N THR A 158 -7.06 3.54 -5.12
CA THR A 158 -8.04 3.86 -6.16
C THR A 158 -9.43 3.36 -5.76
N MET A 159 -9.53 2.16 -5.16
CA MET A 159 -10.81 1.63 -4.64
C MET A 159 -11.34 2.42 -3.44
N ALA A 160 -10.47 2.92 -2.56
CA ALA A 160 -10.87 3.72 -1.40
C ALA A 160 -11.47 5.08 -1.81
N HIS A 161 -10.93 5.71 -2.87
CA HIS A 161 -11.51 6.93 -3.43
C HIS A 161 -12.89 6.69 -4.07
N PHE A 162 -13.16 5.49 -4.61
CA PHE A 162 -14.49 5.12 -5.08
C PHE A 162 -15.43 4.62 -3.95
N GLY A 163 -14.90 4.25 -2.78
CA GLY A 163 -15.65 3.77 -1.62
C GLY A 163 -16.11 4.87 -0.66
N ALA A 164 -15.68 6.11 -0.87
CA ALA A 164 -16.03 7.27 -0.04
C ALA A 164 -17.20 8.10 -0.60
N GLU A 165 -17.82 7.68 -1.71
CA GLU A 165 -19.14 8.19 -2.11
C GLU A 165 -20.21 7.22 -1.57
N PRO A 166 -21.30 7.71 -0.94
CA PRO A 166 -22.35 6.82 -0.46
C PRO A 166 -22.85 6.01 -1.66
N LEU A 167 -22.88 4.68 -1.57
CA LEU A 167 -23.31 3.78 -2.64
C LEU A 167 -24.65 4.20 -3.29
N GLY A 168 -25.52 4.89 -2.52
CA GLY A 168 -26.78 5.44 -3.02
C GLY A 168 -26.64 6.64 -3.96
N ASP A 169 -25.56 7.44 -3.89
CA ASP A 169 -25.33 8.55 -4.81
C ASP A 169 -24.85 8.06 -6.17
N LEU A 170 -24.03 7.00 -6.21
CA LEU A 170 -23.58 6.38 -7.46
C LEU A 170 -24.74 5.72 -8.22
N GLU A 171 -25.65 5.05 -7.52
CA GLU A 171 -26.84 4.45 -8.13
C GLU A 171 -27.81 5.53 -8.67
N LEU A 172 -27.93 6.66 -7.97
CA LEU A 172 -28.72 7.81 -8.42
C LEU A 172 -28.09 8.50 -9.62
N GLN A 173 -26.77 8.68 -9.63
CA GLN A 173 -26.02 9.24 -10.76
C GLN A 173 -26.09 8.32 -11.97
N LEU A 174 -25.99 6.99 -11.79
CA LEU A 174 -26.14 6.02 -12.86
C LEU A 174 -27.54 6.08 -13.48
N LYS A 175 -28.58 6.13 -12.64
CA LYS A 175 -29.96 6.24 -13.08
C LYS A 175 -30.20 7.55 -13.85
N LYS A 176 -29.68 8.66 -13.35
CA LYS A 176 -29.76 9.96 -14.01
C LYS A 176 -29.03 9.96 -15.36
N ALA A 177 -27.82 9.39 -15.42
CA ALA A 177 -27.07 9.28 -16.67
C ALA A 177 -27.79 8.41 -17.71
N MET A 178 -28.48 7.35 -17.28
CA MET A 178 -29.32 6.53 -18.17
C MET A 178 -30.53 7.30 -18.71
N GLU A 179 -31.19 8.10 -17.87
CA GLU A 179 -32.31 8.96 -18.26
C GLU A 179 -31.87 10.05 -19.26
N ASP A 180 -30.76 10.74 -18.97
CA ASP A 180 -30.17 11.76 -19.85
C ASP A 180 -29.76 11.16 -21.21
N MET A 181 -29.20 9.94 -21.21
CA MET A 181 -28.83 9.23 -22.44
C MET A 181 -30.05 8.84 -23.28
N ALA A 182 -31.15 8.46 -22.64
CA ALA A 182 -32.41 8.16 -23.34
C ALA A 182 -33.01 9.42 -23.98
N GLU A 183 -32.97 10.57 -23.28
CA GLU A 183 -33.43 11.84 -23.81
C GLU A 183 -32.57 12.32 -25.00
N LEU A 184 -31.24 12.22 -24.88
CA LEU A 184 -30.33 12.55 -25.98
C LEU A 184 -30.53 11.65 -27.21
N MET A 185 -30.82 10.36 -27.00
CA MET A 185 -31.15 9.46 -28.11
C MET A 185 -32.45 9.86 -28.81
N ALA A 186 -33.47 10.29 -28.06
CA ALA A 186 -34.71 10.77 -28.64
C ALA A 186 -34.51 12.07 -29.45
N GLN A 187 -33.74 13.02 -28.91
CA GLN A 187 -33.40 14.27 -29.61
C GLN A 187 -32.58 14.00 -30.88
N LYS A 188 -31.63 13.06 -30.84
CA LYS A 188 -30.86 12.64 -32.01
C LYS A 188 -31.75 12.08 -33.12
N GLU A 189 -32.74 11.27 -32.77
CA GLU A 189 -33.68 10.68 -33.73
C GLU A 189 -34.56 11.76 -34.37
N GLU A 190 -35.07 12.71 -33.59
CA GLU A 190 -35.86 13.83 -34.10
C GLU A 190 -35.03 14.71 -35.06
N LEU A 191 -33.79 15.02 -34.69
CA LEU A 191 -32.85 15.76 -35.55
C LEU A 191 -32.53 14.98 -36.84
N ALA A 192 -32.34 13.66 -36.75
CA ALA A 192 -32.07 12.82 -37.92
C ALA A 192 -33.27 12.80 -38.89
N GLN A 193 -34.49 12.69 -38.37
CA GLN A 193 -35.72 12.77 -39.18
C GLN A 193 -35.85 14.13 -39.85
N ARG A 194 -35.59 15.22 -39.12
CA ARG A 194 -35.66 16.57 -39.67
C ARG A 194 -34.61 16.85 -40.74
N CYS A 195 -33.40 16.29 -40.59
CA CYS A 195 -32.39 16.34 -41.64
C CYS A 195 -32.84 15.58 -42.89
N GLN A 196 -33.41 14.38 -42.74
CA GLN A 196 -33.93 13.61 -43.88
C GLN A 196 -35.07 14.35 -44.61
N GLU A 197 -35.98 14.98 -43.88
CA GLU A 197 -37.06 15.78 -44.48
C GLU A 197 -36.54 16.99 -45.26
N LEU A 198 -35.52 17.68 -44.73
CA LEU A 198 -34.87 18.81 -45.40
C LEU A 198 -34.10 18.37 -46.65
N ASP A 199 -33.39 17.24 -46.60
CA ASP A 199 -32.70 16.69 -47.78
C ASP A 199 -33.71 16.37 -48.90
N ILE A 200 -34.86 15.76 -48.57
CA ILE A 200 -35.94 15.49 -49.55
C ILE A 200 -36.51 16.80 -50.15
N GLN A 201 -36.61 17.88 -49.36
CA GLN A 201 -37.08 19.18 -49.85
C GLN A 201 -36.08 19.89 -50.76
N ILE A 202 -34.78 19.62 -50.61
CA ILE A 202 -33.71 20.20 -51.45
C ILE A 202 -33.56 19.43 -52.77
N GLU A 203 -33.96 18.16 -52.82
CA GLU A 203 -33.93 17.32 -54.04
C GLU A 203 -35.12 17.55 -55.00
N LEU A 204 -36.11 18.39 -54.63
CA LEU A 204 -37.27 18.80 -55.43
C LEU A 204 -37.06 20.17 -56.10
#